data_AF-A0A699ZTG8-F1
#
_entry.id   AF-A0A699ZTG8-F1
#
_cell.length_a   1.000
_cell.length_b   1.000
_cell.length_c   1.000
_cell.angle_alpha   90.00
_cell.angle_beta   90.00
_cell.angle_gamma   90.00
#
_symmetry.space_group_name_H-M   'P 1'
#
loop_
_entity.id
_entity.type
_entity.pdbx_description
1 polymer ?
#
loop_
_entity_poly.entity_id
_entity_poly.type
_entity_poly.pdbx_seq_one_letter_code
_entity_poly.pdbx_strand_id
1 'polypeptide(L)'
;MSTIYAATQPELRGRHWGFFCPTLLGTYPTVDRTPIKHRLINDPFTRKRPSAIVSVTAHWEQAETTVSTCPAPPLLFDYDGFPPESYQLTYPAPGHPQLAKRITQLLRDAGLPNSQDSCRGYDHGTFVPLKVMFPEADVPVVQVSLVDSLDPERHIQVGQALAPLGAENVLLVASGSSFHNLQVFMRSMRNPGSEVKEKDQMQ
;
A
#
# COMPACT_ATOMS: atom_id res chain seq x y z
N MET A 1 -2.96 -6.87 10.38
CA MET A 1 -2.19 -7.23 9.17
C MET A 1 -2.63 -6.27 8.08
N SER A 2 -1.73 -5.41 7.61
CA SER A 2 -1.98 -4.56 6.45
C SER A 2 -1.88 -5.44 5.20
N THR A 3 -2.88 -5.40 4.34
CA THR A 3 -2.86 -6.08 3.05
C THR A 3 -2.18 -5.18 2.03
N ILE A 4 -1.17 -5.72 1.35
CA ILE A 4 -0.42 -5.03 0.30
C ILE A 4 -0.95 -5.54 -1.03
N TYR A 5 -1.44 -4.64 -1.86
CA TYR A 5 -1.82 -4.93 -3.24
C TYR A 5 -0.81 -4.27 -4.18
N ALA A 6 -0.11 -5.06 -4.99
CA ALA A 6 0.78 -4.58 -6.05
C ALA A 6 0.16 -4.91 -7.40
N ALA A 7 0.06 -3.93 -8.29
CA ALA A 7 -0.49 -4.15 -9.63
C ALA A 7 0.28 -3.32 -10.64
N THR A 8 1.11 -3.95 -11.48
CA THR A 8 1.48 -3.42 -12.79
C THR A 8 2.13 -4.49 -13.67
N GLN A 9 1.45 -4.97 -14.72
CA GLN A 9 2.00 -5.08 -16.09
C GLN A 9 0.88 -5.20 -17.15
N PRO A 10 1.06 -4.65 -18.38
CA PRO A 10 0.08 -4.69 -19.47
C PRO A 10 -0.17 -6.07 -20.09
N GLU A 11 0.68 -7.08 -19.80
CA GLU A 11 0.57 -8.44 -20.35
C GLU A 11 -0.74 -9.17 -19.94
N LEU A 12 -1.49 -8.64 -18.97
CA LEU A 12 -2.75 -9.20 -18.46
C LEU A 12 -4.01 -8.58 -19.09
N ARG A 13 -3.88 -7.92 -20.25
CA ARG A 13 -5.00 -7.43 -21.08
C ARG A 13 -5.92 -8.59 -21.48
N GLY A 14 -6.93 -8.87 -20.67
CA GLY A 14 -7.92 -9.91 -20.95
C GLY A 14 -8.77 -10.39 -19.77
N ARG A 15 -8.47 -9.99 -18.53
CA ARG A 15 -9.33 -10.28 -17.37
C ARG A 15 -9.78 -8.97 -16.76
N HIS A 16 -11.10 -8.85 -16.55
CA HIS A 16 -11.77 -7.65 -16.05
C HIS A 16 -11.03 -6.98 -14.88
N TRP A 17 -10.98 -5.65 -14.92
CA TRP A 17 -10.59 -4.77 -13.80
C TRP A 17 -11.65 -4.78 -12.68
N GLY A 18 -11.95 -5.98 -12.16
CA GLY A 18 -12.77 -6.15 -10.98
C GLY A 18 -11.94 -5.84 -9.74
N PHE A 19 -12.18 -4.67 -9.15
CA PHE A 19 -11.90 -4.42 -7.73
C PHE A 19 -12.74 -5.36 -6.88
N PHE A 20 -12.32 -6.63 -6.79
CA PHE A 20 -12.82 -7.64 -5.87
C PHE A 20 -11.90 -8.85 -6.03
N CYS A 21 -11.07 -9.14 -5.04
CA CYS A 21 -10.48 -10.46 -4.89
C CYS A 21 -11.09 -11.15 -3.66
N PRO A 22 -12.31 -11.71 -3.76
CA PRO A 22 -12.77 -12.72 -2.84
C PRO A 22 -12.30 -14.08 -3.41
N THR A 23 -11.00 -14.34 -3.40
CA THR A 23 -10.48 -15.69 -3.59
C THR A 23 -9.41 -15.99 -2.54
N LEU A 24 -9.86 -15.99 -1.28
CA LEU A 24 -9.18 -16.68 -0.17
C LEU A 24 -10.19 -17.47 0.69
N LEU A 25 -11.26 -17.98 0.06
CA LEU A 25 -12.08 -19.08 0.59
C LEU A 25 -11.98 -20.23 -0.40
N GLY A 26 -10.82 -20.87 -0.41
CA GLY A 26 -10.49 -22.03 -1.21
C GLY A 26 -9.36 -22.76 -0.51
N THR A 27 -9.72 -23.79 0.24
CA THR A 27 -8.87 -24.63 1.07
C THR A 27 -7.60 -25.08 0.34
N TYR A 28 -6.44 -24.65 0.84
CA TYR A 28 -5.18 -25.38 0.64
C TYR A 28 -4.68 -25.89 2.00
N PRO A 29 -4.33 -27.18 2.09
CA PRO A 29 -3.78 -27.76 3.31
C PRO A 29 -2.35 -27.25 3.49
N THR A 30 -2.00 -27.06 4.76
CA THR A 30 -0.66 -26.72 5.28
C THR A 30 -0.17 -25.29 5.03
N VAL A 31 0.19 -24.65 6.13
CA VAL A 31 0.88 -23.35 6.19
C VAL A 31 2.16 -23.46 5.36
N ASP A 32 2.16 -22.88 4.16
CA ASP A 32 3.36 -22.67 3.35
C ASP A 32 4.31 -21.74 4.13
N ARG A 33 5.43 -22.28 4.60
CA ARG A 33 6.46 -21.60 5.40
C ARG A 33 7.51 -20.89 4.55
N THR A 34 7.27 -20.72 3.24
CA THR A 34 8.20 -19.98 2.38
C THR A 34 8.36 -18.55 2.90
N PRO A 35 9.60 -18.06 3.15
CA PRO A 35 9.82 -16.71 3.64
C PRO A 35 9.16 -15.68 2.70
N ILE A 36 8.51 -14.66 3.26
CA ILE A 36 7.86 -13.57 2.49
C ILE A 36 8.82 -12.99 1.44
N LYS A 37 10.11 -12.89 1.77
CA LYS A 37 11.21 -12.49 0.87
C LYS A 37 11.26 -13.36 -0.41
N HIS A 38 11.16 -14.68 -0.28
CA HIS A 38 11.19 -15.61 -1.40
C HIS A 38 9.95 -15.55 -2.29
N ARG A 39 8.78 -15.26 -1.71
CA ARG A 39 7.52 -15.12 -2.47
C ARG A 39 7.48 -13.79 -3.23
N LEU A 40 7.97 -12.70 -2.62
CA LEU A 40 8.07 -11.40 -3.27
C LEU A 40 9.14 -11.35 -4.37
N ILE A 41 10.30 -11.99 -4.21
CA ILE A 41 11.38 -12.03 -5.23
C ILE A 41 11.00 -12.88 -6.45
N ASN A 42 10.16 -13.91 -6.25
CA ASN A 42 9.65 -14.74 -7.35
C ASN A 42 8.32 -14.24 -7.91
N ASP A 43 7.79 -13.14 -7.38
CA ASP A 43 6.61 -12.49 -7.89
C ASP A 43 6.93 -11.81 -9.25
N PRO A 44 6.13 -12.03 -10.31
CA PRO A 44 6.35 -11.40 -11.60
C PRO A 44 6.44 -9.86 -11.52
N PHE A 45 5.87 -9.21 -10.51
CA PHE A 45 5.90 -7.76 -10.31
C PHE A 45 7.27 -7.22 -9.84
N THR A 46 8.13 -8.03 -9.22
CA THR A 46 9.47 -7.60 -8.75
C THR A 46 10.61 -8.06 -9.66
N ARG A 47 10.32 -8.93 -10.65
CA ARG A 47 11.31 -9.48 -11.59
C ARG A 47 12.05 -8.41 -12.39
N LYS A 48 11.40 -7.28 -12.66
CA LYS A 48 12.03 -6.09 -13.22
C LYS A 48 11.91 -4.96 -12.21
N ARG A 49 13.05 -4.43 -11.79
CA ARG A 49 13.12 -3.33 -10.84
C ARG A 49 12.37 -2.10 -11.39
N PRO A 50 11.38 -1.54 -10.67
CA PRO A 50 10.63 -0.38 -11.15
C PRO A 50 11.51 0.88 -11.17
N SER A 51 11.15 1.84 -12.01
CA SER A 51 11.81 3.16 -12.07
C SER A 51 11.42 4.04 -10.88
N ALA A 52 10.20 3.86 -10.37
CA ALA A 52 9.66 4.53 -9.21
C ALA A 52 8.45 3.75 -8.65
N ILE A 53 7.99 4.13 -7.45
CA ILE A 53 6.82 3.54 -6.80
C ILE A 53 5.82 4.66 -6.51
N VAL A 54 4.55 4.39 -6.80
CA VAL A 54 3.42 5.17 -6.30
C VAL A 54 2.74 4.37 -5.19
N SER A 55 2.80 4.89 -3.97
CA SER A 55 2.19 4.27 -2.79
C SER A 55 0.86 4.97 -2.47
N VAL A 56 -0.24 4.26 -2.65
CA VAL A 56 -1.57 4.69 -2.19
C VAL A 56 -1.79 4.12 -0.80
N THR A 57 -1.89 4.98 0.22
CA THR A 57 -1.90 4.53 1.63
C THR A 57 -3.19 4.89 2.34
N ALA A 58 -3.78 3.93 3.06
CA ALA A 58 -4.94 4.14 3.93
C ALA A 58 -4.63 4.98 5.19
N HIS A 59 -3.36 5.28 5.45
CA HIS A 59 -2.92 6.12 6.58
C HIS A 59 -2.86 7.60 6.22
N TRP A 60 -3.35 7.95 5.03
CA TRP A 60 -3.41 9.31 4.56
C TRP A 60 -4.72 9.55 3.83
N GLU A 61 -5.66 10.17 4.53
CA GLU A 61 -6.93 10.61 3.98
C GLU A 61 -6.94 12.14 3.90
N GLN A 62 -7.53 12.68 2.83
CA GLN A 62 -7.65 14.11 2.57
C GLN A 62 -9.00 14.39 1.89
N ALA A 63 -9.46 15.64 1.94
CA ALA A 63 -10.71 16.05 1.29
C ALA A 63 -10.69 15.86 -0.24
N GLU A 64 -9.49 15.86 -0.84
CA GLU A 64 -9.25 15.52 -2.24
C GLU A 64 -7.95 14.74 -2.40
N THR A 65 -7.77 14.05 -3.53
CA THR A 65 -6.58 13.25 -3.82
C THR A 65 -5.32 14.12 -3.71
N THR A 66 -4.48 13.85 -2.73
CA THR A 66 -3.28 14.66 -2.47
C THR A 66 -2.03 13.86 -2.79
N VAL A 67 -1.05 14.51 -3.44
CA VAL A 67 0.19 13.88 -3.91
C VAL A 67 1.38 14.42 -3.11
N SER A 68 2.22 13.54 -2.57
CA SER A 68 3.43 13.97 -1.87
C SER A 68 4.48 14.51 -2.86
N THR A 69 5.08 15.66 -2.58
CA THR A 69 6.11 16.29 -3.44
C THR A 69 7.47 16.44 -2.77
N CYS A 70 7.59 16.04 -1.49
CA CYS A 70 8.84 16.13 -0.74
C CYS A 70 9.95 15.28 -1.41
N PRO A 71 11.12 15.86 -1.76
CA PRO A 71 12.20 15.13 -2.43
C PRO A 71 12.98 14.18 -1.51
N ALA A 72 12.94 14.41 -0.20
CA ALA A 72 13.56 13.56 0.81
C ALA A 72 12.61 13.40 2.01
N PRO A 73 11.53 12.60 1.87
CA PRO A 73 10.53 12.47 2.93
C PRO A 73 11.13 11.83 4.19
N PRO A 74 10.87 12.38 5.39
CA PRO A 74 11.18 11.68 6.62
C PRO A 74 10.23 10.48 6.80
N LEU A 75 10.54 9.58 7.72
CA LEU A 75 9.53 8.64 8.22
C LEU A 75 8.54 9.36 9.11
N LEU A 76 7.26 9.00 8.95
CA LEU A 76 6.16 9.39 9.81
C LEU A 76 5.75 8.15 10.63
N PHE A 77 6.02 8.17 11.93
CA PHE A 77 5.58 7.12 12.84
C PHE A 77 4.15 7.42 13.32
N ASP A 78 3.16 6.95 12.57
CA ASP A 78 1.73 7.12 12.81
C ASP A 78 1.11 5.97 13.63
N TYR A 79 1.91 5.31 14.47
CA TYR A 79 1.50 4.21 15.36
C TYR A 79 2.17 4.32 16.72
N ASP A 80 1.50 3.78 17.75
CA ASP A 80 1.96 3.77 19.14
C ASP A 80 1.97 2.35 19.75
N GLY A 81 2.56 2.22 20.94
CA GLY A 81 2.49 0.98 21.75
C GLY A 81 3.45 -0.14 21.34
N PHE A 82 4.42 0.12 20.47
CA PHE A 82 5.45 -0.86 20.06
C PHE A 82 6.77 -0.67 20.83
N PRO A 83 7.69 -1.66 20.80
CA PRO A 83 9.01 -1.52 21.40
C PRO A 83 9.82 -0.34 20.82
N PRO A 84 10.70 0.32 21.61
CA PRO A 84 11.48 1.48 21.17
C PRO A 84 12.28 1.27 19.89
N GLU A 85 12.72 0.04 19.62
CA GLU A 85 13.48 -0.33 18.42
C GLU A 85 12.67 -0.11 17.14
N SER A 86 11.33 -0.21 17.21
CA SER A 86 10.44 0.03 16.06
C SER A 86 10.43 1.49 15.62
N TYR A 87 10.76 2.43 16.51
CA TYR A 87 10.86 3.86 16.24
C TYR A 87 12.25 4.31 15.80
N GLN A 88 13.21 3.37 15.78
CA GLN A 88 14.58 3.59 15.27
C GLN A 88 14.74 3.11 13.83
N LEU A 89 13.66 2.63 13.21
CA LEU A 89 13.67 2.22 11.81
C LEU A 89 13.97 3.41 10.90
N THR A 90 14.70 3.14 9.82
CA THR A 90 14.97 4.09 8.75
C THR A 90 14.53 3.51 7.40
N TYR A 91 14.09 4.36 6.49
CA TYR A 91 13.82 3.99 5.11
C TYR A 91 14.04 5.21 4.20
N PRO A 92 15.30 5.50 3.82
CA PRO A 92 15.68 6.75 3.16
C PRO A 92 15.38 6.72 1.64
N ALA A 93 14.21 6.21 1.25
CA ALA A 93 13.81 6.23 -0.15
C ALA A 93 13.64 7.67 -0.62
N PRO A 94 14.21 8.06 -1.77
CA PRO A 94 14.05 9.42 -2.26
C PRO A 94 12.61 9.66 -2.70
N GLY A 95 12.13 10.88 -2.51
CA GLY A 95 10.93 11.33 -3.20
C GLY A 95 11.18 11.48 -4.70
N HIS A 96 10.11 11.67 -5.48
CA HIS A 96 10.24 11.86 -6.93
C HIS A 96 9.39 13.05 -7.44
N PRO A 97 9.84 14.31 -7.26
CA PRO A 97 9.05 15.50 -7.59
C PRO A 97 8.55 15.56 -9.04
N GLN A 98 9.33 15.06 -10.00
CA GLN A 98 8.92 14.99 -11.41
C GLN A 98 7.76 14.01 -11.64
N LEU A 99 7.79 12.84 -10.99
CA LEU A 99 6.68 11.88 -11.02
C LEU A 99 5.46 12.44 -10.29
N ALA A 100 5.64 13.11 -9.15
CA ALA A 100 4.55 13.79 -8.46
C ALA A 100 3.85 14.82 -9.38
N LYS A 101 4.62 15.62 -10.13
CA LYS A 101 4.08 16.53 -11.15
C LYS A 101 3.31 15.78 -12.24
N ARG A 102 3.83 14.64 -12.71
CA ARG A 102 3.17 13.77 -13.70
C ARG A 102 1.84 13.23 -13.18
N ILE A 103 1.79 12.76 -11.93
CA ILE A 103 0.58 12.27 -11.26
C ILE A 103 -0.46 13.39 -11.14
N THR A 104 -0.08 14.55 -10.60
CA THR A 104 -0.97 15.72 -10.53
C THR A 104 -1.53 16.08 -11.91
N GLN A 105 -0.72 16.00 -12.97
CA GLN A 105 -1.21 16.26 -14.33
C GLN A 105 -2.23 15.21 -14.78
N LEU A 106 -1.96 13.92 -14.57
CA LEU A 106 -2.91 12.84 -14.92
C LEU A 106 -4.25 13.00 -14.20
N LEU A 107 -4.23 13.36 -12.90
CA LEU A 107 -5.44 13.63 -12.13
C LEU A 107 -6.21 14.83 -12.69
N ARG A 108 -5.51 15.92 -13.03
CA ARG A 108 -6.12 17.10 -13.65
C ARG A 108 -6.75 16.79 -15.02
N ASP A 109 -6.04 16.06 -15.87
CA ASP A 109 -6.50 15.69 -17.21
C ASP A 109 -7.76 14.80 -17.14
N ALA A 110 -7.90 14.02 -16.06
CA ALA A 110 -9.10 13.22 -15.76
C ALA A 110 -10.22 14.01 -15.06
N GLY A 111 -10.07 15.33 -14.85
CA GLY A 111 -11.06 16.17 -14.18
C GLY A 111 -11.19 15.90 -12.68
N LEU A 112 -10.17 15.29 -12.05
CA LEU A 112 -10.18 14.95 -10.63
C LEU A 112 -9.53 16.08 -9.82
N PRO A 113 -10.27 16.74 -8.89
CA PRO A 113 -9.68 17.60 -7.86
C PRO A 113 -8.50 16.95 -7.15
N ASN A 114 -7.42 17.70 -6.99
CA ASN A 114 -6.19 17.21 -6.38
C ASN A 114 -5.33 18.33 -5.79
N SER A 115 -4.61 17.96 -4.73
CA SER A 115 -3.68 18.83 -3.99
C SER A 115 -2.26 18.25 -3.95
N GLN A 116 -1.33 19.01 -3.39
CA GLN A 116 0.06 18.60 -3.19
C GLN A 116 0.51 18.86 -1.76
N ASP A 117 1.30 17.96 -1.19
CA ASP A 117 1.91 18.11 0.14
C ASP A 117 3.43 17.97 0.04
N SER A 118 4.15 19.05 0.36
CA SER A 118 5.62 19.11 0.30
C SER A 118 6.31 18.68 1.61
N CYS A 119 5.54 18.42 2.66
CA CYS A 119 6.01 18.06 3.99
C CYS A 119 5.63 16.62 4.40
N ARG A 120 4.82 15.91 3.59
CA ARG A 120 4.39 14.54 3.88
C ARG A 120 5.59 13.59 4.05
N GLY A 121 5.68 12.96 5.22
CA GLY A 121 6.57 11.84 5.49
C GLY A 121 5.92 10.49 5.21
N TYR A 122 6.74 9.46 5.01
CA TYR A 122 6.26 8.09 4.76
C TYR A 122 5.67 7.48 6.04
N ASP A 123 4.36 7.24 6.06
CA ASP A 123 3.67 6.48 7.12
C ASP A 123 3.96 4.99 7.04
N HIS A 124 3.56 4.25 8.09
CA HIS A 124 3.83 2.81 8.16
C HIS A 124 3.11 1.99 7.10
N GLY A 125 2.00 2.47 6.56
CA GLY A 125 1.34 1.89 5.39
C GLY A 125 2.26 1.86 4.18
N THR A 126 3.15 2.86 4.05
CA THR A 126 4.16 2.93 2.98
C THR A 126 5.49 2.31 3.38
N PHE A 127 6.15 2.73 4.45
CA PHE A 127 7.55 2.34 4.65
C PHE A 127 7.74 0.88 5.09
N VAL A 128 6.80 0.30 5.87
CA VAL A 128 6.91 -1.10 6.32
C VAL A 128 6.90 -2.08 5.16
N PRO A 129 5.91 -2.07 4.24
CA PRO A 129 5.92 -2.99 3.12
C PRO A 129 7.09 -2.74 2.17
N LEU A 130 7.43 -1.48 1.94
CA LEU A 130 8.54 -1.13 1.05
C LEU A 130 9.90 -1.54 1.62
N LYS A 131 10.10 -1.50 2.94
CA LYS A 131 11.32 -2.04 3.58
C LYS A 131 11.46 -3.55 3.39
N VAL A 132 10.35 -4.28 3.22
CA VAL A 132 10.36 -5.72 2.92
C VAL A 132 10.62 -5.98 1.43
N MET A 133 9.97 -5.21 0.53
CA MET A 133 10.05 -5.38 -0.92
C MET A 133 11.36 -4.83 -1.52
N PHE A 134 11.78 -3.65 -1.08
CA PHE A 134 12.93 -2.89 -1.56
C PHE A 134 13.78 -2.41 -0.37
N PRO A 135 14.48 -3.32 0.33
CA PRO A 135 15.17 -3.02 1.59
C PRO A 135 16.27 -1.96 1.46
N GLU A 136 16.89 -1.83 0.28
CA GLU A 136 17.95 -0.86 0.02
C GLU A 136 17.45 0.59 -0.08
N ALA A 137 16.13 0.81 -0.12
CA ALA A 137 15.51 2.14 -0.18
C ALA A 137 16.06 3.02 -1.32
N ASP A 138 16.36 2.41 -2.45
CA ASP A 138 17.00 3.03 -3.61
C ASP A 138 16.02 3.20 -4.80
N VAL A 139 14.75 2.85 -4.62
CA VAL A 139 13.66 3.15 -5.56
C VAL A 139 12.94 4.41 -5.08
N PRO A 140 12.77 5.45 -5.92
CA PRO A 140 12.01 6.63 -5.52
C PRO A 140 10.53 6.35 -5.26
N VAL A 141 9.96 7.00 -4.25
CA VAL A 141 8.56 6.78 -3.82
C VAL A 141 7.78 8.08 -3.80
N VAL A 142 6.57 8.07 -4.37
CA VAL A 142 5.57 9.12 -4.25
C VAL A 142 4.35 8.55 -3.56
N GLN A 143 3.87 9.20 -2.49
CA GLN A 143 2.61 8.85 -1.85
C GLN A 143 1.43 9.57 -2.50
N VAL A 144 0.29 8.88 -2.53
CA VAL A 144 -1.01 9.42 -2.93
C VAL A 144 -2.02 9.10 -1.82
N SER A 145 -2.75 10.12 -1.37
CA SER A 145 -3.78 9.98 -0.34
C SER A 145 -5.03 9.28 -0.88
N LEU A 146 -5.84 8.74 0.03
CA LEU A 146 -7.24 8.46 -0.22
C LEU A 146 -8.08 9.76 -0.09
N VAL A 147 -9.25 9.75 -0.71
CA VAL A 147 -10.28 10.76 -0.47
C VAL A 147 -11.08 10.34 0.76
N ASP A 148 -11.22 11.21 1.75
CA ASP A 148 -11.83 10.94 3.07
C ASP A 148 -13.32 10.55 3.01
N SER A 149 -14.00 10.87 1.91
CA SER A 149 -15.36 10.38 1.64
C SER A 149 -15.43 8.87 1.46
N LEU A 150 -14.28 8.23 1.16
CA LEU A 150 -14.14 6.80 0.86
C LEU A 150 -15.08 6.30 -0.25
N ASP A 151 -15.53 7.20 -1.13
CA ASP A 151 -16.38 6.86 -2.27
C ASP A 151 -15.63 5.91 -3.22
N PRO A 152 -16.09 4.66 -3.41
CA PRO A 152 -15.39 3.70 -4.25
C PRO A 152 -15.31 4.14 -5.72
N GLU A 153 -16.33 4.83 -6.24
CA GLU A 153 -16.32 5.29 -7.63
C GLU A 153 -15.20 6.32 -7.84
N ARG A 154 -15.04 7.24 -6.88
CA ARG A 154 -13.97 8.23 -6.88
C ARG A 154 -12.58 7.58 -6.87
N HIS A 155 -12.39 6.54 -6.06
CA HIS A 155 -11.09 5.83 -5.99
C HIS A 155 -10.81 5.00 -7.24
N ILE A 156 -11.83 4.43 -7.87
CA ILE A 156 -11.71 3.75 -9.17
C ILE A 156 -11.27 4.74 -10.25
N GLN A 157 -11.86 5.94 -10.30
CA GLN A 157 -11.47 7.00 -11.24
C GLN A 157 -10.02 7.43 -11.04
N VAL A 158 -9.56 7.57 -9.80
CA VAL A 158 -8.14 7.82 -9.50
C VAL A 158 -7.26 6.69 -10.04
N GLY A 159 -7.61 5.43 -9.79
CA GLY A 159 -6.87 4.28 -10.32
C GLY A 159 -6.79 4.27 -11.85
N GLN A 160 -7.88 4.61 -12.54
CA GLN A 160 -7.92 4.75 -13.99
C GLN A 160 -7.02 5.88 -14.49
N ALA A 161 -7.02 7.04 -13.81
CA ALA A 161 -6.15 8.15 -14.15
C ALA A 161 -4.65 7.82 -13.99
N LEU A 162 -4.30 6.97 -13.02
CA LEU A 162 -2.91 6.55 -12.77
C LEU A 162 -2.45 5.39 -13.65
N ALA A 163 -3.36 4.67 -14.32
CA ALA A 163 -3.05 3.49 -15.14
C ALA A 163 -1.93 3.69 -16.19
N PRO A 164 -1.77 4.87 -16.85
CA PRO A 164 -0.68 5.09 -17.81
C PRO A 164 0.73 4.92 -17.22
N LEU A 165 0.90 5.12 -15.90
CA LEU A 165 2.19 5.01 -15.22
C LEU A 165 2.78 3.59 -15.31
N GLY A 166 1.95 2.56 -15.46
CA GLY A 166 2.42 1.19 -15.64
C GLY A 166 3.24 0.99 -16.92
N ALA A 167 2.97 1.77 -17.97
CA ALA A 167 3.79 1.77 -19.19
C ALA A 167 5.12 2.54 -19.02
N GLU A 168 5.20 3.38 -17.98
CA GLU A 168 6.38 4.18 -17.61
C GLU A 168 7.31 3.42 -16.61
N ASN A 169 7.09 2.11 -16.42
CA ASN A 169 7.81 1.25 -15.47
C ASN A 169 7.65 1.67 -14.00
N VAL A 170 6.55 2.37 -13.67
CA VAL A 170 6.21 2.77 -12.30
C VAL A 170 5.34 1.70 -11.66
N LEU A 171 5.71 1.27 -10.46
CA LEU A 171 4.94 0.29 -9.69
C LEU A 171 3.89 0.99 -8.83
N LEU A 172 2.62 0.58 -8.95
CA LEU A 172 1.56 1.02 -8.04
C LEU A 172 1.42 0.02 -6.89
N VAL A 173 1.54 0.52 -5.66
CA VAL A 173 1.36 -0.23 -4.42
C VAL A 173 0.24 0.42 -3.62
N ALA A 174 -0.84 -0.32 -3.36
CA ALA A 174 -1.89 0.11 -2.46
C ALA A 174 -1.77 -0.64 -1.13
N SER A 175 -1.71 0.08 -0.03
CA SER A 175 -1.64 -0.48 1.33
C SER A 175 -2.89 -0.12 2.13
N GLY A 176 -3.61 -1.12 2.61
CA GLY A 176 -4.81 -0.96 3.44
C GLY A 176 -5.32 -2.31 3.96
N SER A 177 -6.45 -2.34 4.64
CA SER A 177 -7.14 -3.60 4.94
C SER A 177 -8.62 -3.47 4.59
N SER A 178 -9.16 -4.49 3.94
CA SER A 178 -10.59 -4.58 3.62
C SER A 178 -11.45 -4.91 4.85
N PHE A 179 -10.84 -5.30 5.97
CA PHE A 179 -11.49 -5.56 7.26
C PHE A 179 -10.54 -5.20 8.42
N HIS A 180 -11.01 -4.39 9.38
CA HIS A 180 -10.24 -4.03 10.59
C HIS A 180 -11.10 -4.16 11.84
N ASN A 181 -10.94 -5.25 12.60
CA ASN A 181 -11.33 -5.27 14.01
C ASN A 181 -10.06 -5.15 14.87
N LEU A 182 -9.60 -3.91 15.05
CA LEU A 182 -8.39 -3.58 15.80
C LEU A 182 -8.43 -4.09 17.26
N GLN A 183 -9.63 -4.19 17.84
CA GLN A 183 -9.83 -4.72 19.19
C GLN A 183 -9.49 -6.22 19.29
N VAL A 184 -9.77 -7.01 18.25
CA VAL A 184 -9.41 -8.44 18.21
C VAL A 184 -7.90 -8.61 18.00
N PHE A 185 -7.28 -7.78 17.16
CA PHE A 185 -5.83 -7.81 16.94
C PHE A 185 -5.04 -7.41 18.20
N MET A 186 -5.45 -6.34 18.88
CA MET A 186 -4.81 -5.92 20.14
C MET A 186 -5.06 -6.90 21.30
N ARG A 187 -6.22 -7.57 21.36
CA ARG A 187 -6.48 -8.64 22.35
C ARG A 187 -5.55 -9.84 22.18
N SER A 188 -5.27 -10.23 20.94
CA SER A 188 -4.35 -11.34 20.63
C SER A 188 -2.90 -11.02 21.06
N MET A 189 -2.46 -9.78 20.87
CA MET A 189 -1.12 -9.32 21.26
C MET A 189 -0.94 -9.20 22.78
N ARG A 190 -2.03 -9.04 23.55
CA ARG A 190 -1.98 -8.88 25.02
C ARG A 190 -2.00 -10.19 25.81
N ASN A 191 -2.39 -11.31 25.18
CA ASN A 191 -2.44 -12.64 25.79
C ASN A 191 -1.94 -13.71 24.82
N PRO A 192 -0.61 -13.94 24.70
CA PRO A 192 -0.04 -14.94 23.80
C PRO A 192 -0.19 -16.38 24.35
N GLY A 193 -1.42 -16.79 24.71
CA GLY A 193 -1.65 -18.13 25.28
C GLY A 193 -3.09 -18.58 25.58
N SER A 194 -4.13 -17.78 25.32
CA SER A 194 -5.50 -18.29 25.48
C SER A 194 -6.02 -18.89 24.18
N GLU A 195 -6.05 -20.22 24.09
CA GLU A 195 -6.83 -20.93 23.07
C GLU A 195 -8.27 -20.40 23.06
N VAL A 196 -8.69 -19.86 21.92
CA VAL A 196 -10.10 -19.63 21.65
C VAL A 196 -10.71 -21.00 21.42
N LYS A 197 -11.38 -21.55 22.44
CA LYS A 197 -12.21 -22.75 22.29
C LYS A 197 -13.41 -22.38 21.41
N GLU A 198 -13.34 -22.80 20.16
CA GLU A 198 -14.44 -22.81 19.21
C GLU A 198 -15.47 -23.86 19.64
N LYS A 199 -16.36 -23.51 20.57
CA LYS A 199 -17.63 -24.21 20.81
C LYS A 199 -18.70 -23.20 21.20
N ASP A 200 -19.89 -23.44 20.65
CA ASP A 200 -21.16 -22.74 20.84
C ASP A 200 -21.36 -21.46 20.03
N GLN A 201 -21.74 -21.65 18.76
CA GLN A 201 -23.01 -21.11 18.26
C GLN A 201 -23.42 -21.84 16.96
N MET A 202 -24.03 -23.01 17.15
CA MET A 202 -25.03 -23.53 16.22
C MET A 202 -26.26 -23.88 17.04
N GLN A 203 -27.12 -22.88 17.23
CA GLN A 203 -28.58 -23.00 17.33
C GLN A 203 -29.18 -21.74 16.70
#